data_AF-A0A2V5ND74-F1
#
_entry.id   AF-A0A2V5ND74-F1
#
_cell.length_a   1.000
_cell.length_b   1.000
_cell.length_c   1.000
_cell.angle_alpha   90.00
_cell.angle_beta   90.00
_cell.angle_gamma   90.00
#
_symmetry.space_group_name_H-M   'P 1'
#
loop_
_entity.id
_entity.type
_entity.pdbx_description
1 polymer ?
#
loop_
_entity_poly.entity_id
_entity_poly.type
_entity_poly.pdbx_seq_one_letter_code
_entity_poly.pdbx_strand_id
1 'polypeptide(L)'
;MNIRVTALAAIALAFCAGDVLAEVAETTPLDFKQFGLLAIQDGGRRKPLDTFAREILIKITGRSGYSDRAGKHWQPDDFVLSALLESHDWKNEPMVLISIGRLVEQLGLDKAQRRFSFVQLNGS
;
A
#
# COMPACT_ATOMS: atom_id res chain seq x y z
N MET A 1 -65.55 17.99 10.98
CA MET A 1 -65.00 17.52 12.26
C MET A 1 -63.88 16.51 11.96
N ASN A 2 -62.63 16.92 12.20
CA ASN A 2 -61.43 16.11 12.44
C ASN A 2 -60.91 15.13 11.36
N ILE A 3 -60.66 15.64 10.14
CA ILE A 3 -59.91 14.91 9.07
C ILE A 3 -58.39 15.10 9.19
N ARG A 4 -57.89 15.80 10.23
CA ARG A 4 -56.46 16.17 10.34
C ARG A 4 -55.61 15.31 11.29
N VAL A 5 -56.19 14.34 12.00
CA VAL A 5 -55.45 13.57 13.03
C VAL A 5 -54.97 12.20 12.55
N THR A 6 -55.58 11.61 11.52
CA THR A 6 -55.17 10.29 11.00
C THR A 6 -54.05 10.33 9.96
N ALA A 7 -53.68 11.50 9.43
CA ALA A 7 -52.60 11.62 8.46
C ALA A 7 -51.19 11.64 9.09
N LEU A 8 -51.07 11.84 10.40
CA LEU A 8 -49.77 11.87 11.08
C LEU A 8 -49.23 10.48 11.44
N ALA A 9 -50.09 9.46 11.52
CA ALA A 9 -49.68 8.08 11.80
C ALA A 9 -49.13 7.35 10.54
N ALA A 10 -49.46 7.83 9.33
CA ALA A 10 -48.97 7.24 8.09
C ALA A 10 -47.55 7.72 7.70
N ILE A 11 -47.09 8.84 8.25
CA ILE A 11 -45.75 9.38 7.97
C ILE A 11 -44.70 8.80 8.92
N ALA A 12 -45.10 8.26 10.09
CA ALA A 12 -44.18 7.64 11.04
C ALA A 12 -43.79 6.19 10.67
N LEU A 13 -44.59 5.48 9.85
CA LEU A 13 -44.29 4.09 9.47
C LEU A 13 -43.48 3.96 8.16
N ALA A 14 -43.31 5.05 7.40
CA ALA A 14 -42.52 5.06 6.17
C ALA A 14 -41.06 5.52 6.37
N PHE A 15 -40.69 5.96 7.58
CA PHE A 15 -39.31 6.36 7.89
C PHE A 15 -38.47 5.24 8.51
N CYS A 16 -39.05 4.06 8.73
CA CYS A 16 -38.38 2.94 9.43
C CYS A 16 -38.16 1.69 8.56
N ALA A 17 -38.46 1.73 7.25
CA ALA A 17 -38.37 0.55 6.39
C ALA A 17 -37.74 0.92 5.05
N GLY A 18 -36.42 0.93 5.05
CA GLY A 18 -35.61 1.19 3.87
C GLY A 18 -34.18 1.33 4.32
N ASP A 19 -33.71 0.34 5.09
CA ASP A 19 -32.30 0.12 5.33
C ASP A 19 -31.58 0.35 4.00
N VAL A 20 -30.74 1.38 3.98
CA VAL A 20 -29.66 1.41 3.00
C VAL A 20 -28.87 0.16 3.32
N LEU A 21 -29.12 -0.91 2.57
CA LEU A 21 -28.21 -2.04 2.46
C LEU A 21 -26.98 -1.45 1.76
N ALA A 22 -26.19 -0.69 2.53
CA ALA A 22 -24.78 -0.63 2.33
C ALA A 22 -24.35 -2.08 2.49
N GLU A 23 -24.32 -2.80 1.38
CA GLU A 23 -23.55 -4.01 1.26
C GLU A 23 -22.13 -3.57 1.57
N VAL A 24 -21.78 -3.67 2.86
CA VAL A 24 -20.40 -3.64 3.30
C VAL A 24 -19.86 -4.91 2.68
N ALA A 25 -19.40 -4.79 1.44
CA ALA A 25 -18.66 -5.86 0.79
C ALA A 25 -17.58 -6.24 1.79
N GLU A 26 -17.71 -7.41 2.38
CA GLU A 26 -16.65 -7.96 3.20
C GLU A 26 -15.47 -8.13 2.25
N THR A 27 -14.59 -7.13 2.24
CA THR A 27 -13.36 -7.17 1.48
C THR A 27 -12.48 -8.17 2.20
N THR A 28 -12.61 -9.44 1.81
CA THR A 28 -11.64 -10.44 2.23
C THR A 28 -10.29 -9.94 1.75
N PRO A 29 -9.32 -9.72 2.64
CA PRO A 29 -8.00 -9.27 2.23
C PRO A 29 -7.45 -10.31 1.25
N LEU A 30 -6.95 -9.83 0.10
CA LEU A 30 -6.34 -10.70 -0.90
C LEU A 30 -5.15 -11.44 -0.27
N ASP A 31 -5.19 -12.77 -0.26
CA ASP A 31 -4.07 -13.61 0.17
C ASP A 31 -3.16 -13.92 -1.03
N PHE A 32 -2.00 -13.27 -1.06
CA PHE A 32 -1.03 -13.42 -2.14
C PHE A 32 -0.05 -14.58 -1.95
N LYS A 33 -0.25 -15.45 -0.95
CA LYS A 33 0.67 -16.57 -0.70
C LYS A 33 0.89 -17.47 -1.92
N GLN A 34 -0.16 -17.74 -2.71
CA GLN A 34 -0.02 -18.54 -3.93
C GLN A 34 0.76 -17.83 -5.03
N PHE A 35 0.64 -16.50 -5.11
CA PHE A 35 1.44 -15.69 -6.03
C PHE A 35 2.93 -15.77 -5.65
N GLY A 36 3.27 -15.72 -4.36
CA GLY A 36 4.63 -15.90 -3.86
C GLY A 36 5.28 -17.26 -4.23
N LEU A 37 4.48 -18.31 -4.47
CA LEU A 37 4.99 -19.64 -4.84
C LEU A 37 5.33 -19.78 -6.34
N LEU A 38 5.01 -18.78 -7.16
CA LEU A 38 5.34 -18.81 -8.58
C LEU A 38 6.86 -18.91 -8.77
N ALA A 39 7.31 -19.91 -9.52
CA ALA A 39 8.72 -20.06 -9.85
C ALA A 39 9.14 -18.99 -10.86
N ILE A 40 10.18 -18.23 -10.52
CA ILE A 40 10.78 -17.23 -11.40
C ILE A 40 12.25 -17.55 -11.67
N GLN A 41 12.79 -16.96 -12.73
CA GLN A 41 14.20 -17.03 -13.10
C GLN A 41 14.91 -15.73 -12.69
N ASP A 42 15.94 -15.82 -11.84
CA ASP A 42 16.75 -14.69 -11.41
C ASP A 42 18.24 -15.06 -11.47
N GLY A 43 19.02 -14.33 -12.28
CA GLY A 43 20.46 -14.55 -12.44
C GLY A 43 20.84 -15.98 -12.88
N GLY A 44 19.99 -16.65 -13.66
CA GLY A 44 20.22 -18.04 -14.07
C GLY A 44 19.70 -19.12 -13.11
N ARG A 45 19.26 -18.74 -11.91
CA ARG A 45 18.71 -19.65 -10.89
C ARG A 45 17.19 -19.53 -10.80
N ARG A 46 16.48 -20.66 -10.72
CA ARG A 46 15.05 -20.68 -10.38
C ARG A 46 14.85 -20.51 -8.88
N LYS A 47 13.95 -19.63 -8.48
CA LYS A 47 13.53 -19.44 -7.08
C LYS A 47 12.04 -19.08 -7.03
N PRO A 48 11.34 -19.30 -5.90
CA PRO A 48 9.98 -18.80 -5.77
C PRO A 48 9.97 -17.26 -5.72
N LEU A 49 8.85 -16.66 -6.14
CA LEU A 49 8.67 -15.22 -6.22
C LEU A 49 8.81 -14.56 -4.84
N ASP A 50 8.36 -15.21 -3.77
CA ASP A 50 8.46 -14.69 -2.40
C ASP A 50 9.92 -14.39 -1.97
N THR A 51 10.83 -15.25 -2.41
CA THR A 51 12.25 -15.19 -2.11
C THR A 51 12.87 -14.04 -2.87
N PHE A 52 12.52 -13.91 -4.15
CA PHE A 52 12.91 -12.75 -4.95
C PHE A 52 12.36 -11.45 -4.38
N ALA A 53 11.08 -11.40 -4.03
CA ALA A 53 10.42 -10.21 -3.52
C ALA A 53 11.07 -9.73 -2.22
N ARG A 54 11.38 -10.65 -1.30
CA ARG A 54 12.12 -10.35 -0.07
C ARG A 54 13.52 -9.82 -0.36
N GLU A 55 14.26 -10.45 -1.27
CA GLU A 55 15.60 -10.00 -1.65
C GLU A 55 15.57 -8.59 -2.26
N ILE A 56 14.62 -8.30 -3.16
CA ILE A 56 14.44 -6.98 -3.77
C ILE A 56 14.09 -5.92 -2.72
N LEU A 57 13.13 -6.21 -1.83
CA LEU A 57 12.72 -5.27 -0.80
C LEU A 57 13.89 -4.94 0.14
N ILE A 58 14.67 -5.95 0.55
CA ILE A 58 15.88 -5.74 1.35
C ILE A 58 16.93 -4.94 0.57
N LYS A 59 17.12 -5.24 -0.72
CA LYS A 59 18.10 -4.53 -1.56
C LYS A 59 17.80 -3.04 -1.69
N ILE A 60 16.53 -2.68 -1.82
CA ILE A 60 16.10 -1.29 -1.98
C ILE A 60 16.04 -0.58 -0.62
N THR A 61 15.43 -1.22 0.39
CA THR A 61 15.05 -0.54 1.64
C THR A 61 15.97 -0.85 2.82
N GLY A 62 16.77 -1.92 2.73
CA GLY A 62 17.51 -2.52 3.84
C GLY A 62 16.62 -3.21 4.88
N ARG A 63 15.35 -3.50 4.56
CA ARG A 63 14.36 -4.08 5.49
C ARG A 63 13.61 -5.25 4.85
N SER A 64 13.15 -6.18 5.67
CA SER A 64 12.34 -7.34 5.25
C SER A 64 10.84 -7.06 5.14
N GLY A 65 10.45 -5.80 5.35
CA GLY A 65 9.08 -5.29 5.27
C GLY A 65 9.14 -3.76 5.22
N TYR A 66 8.10 -3.12 4.68
CA TYR A 66 8.05 -1.66 4.54
C TYR A 66 6.73 -1.11 5.05
N SER A 67 6.78 0.04 5.72
CA SER A 67 5.60 0.80 6.10
C SER A 67 5.65 2.12 5.35
N ASP A 68 4.60 2.40 4.58
CA ASP A 68 4.52 3.62 3.80
C ASP A 68 4.18 4.85 4.66
N ARG A 69 4.14 6.03 4.03
CA ARG A 69 3.79 7.27 4.73
C ARG A 69 2.36 7.27 5.29
N ALA A 70 1.46 6.48 4.70
CA ALA A 70 0.09 6.31 5.20
C ALA A 70 0.01 5.33 6.38
N GLY A 71 1.13 4.71 6.76
CA GLY A 71 1.22 3.74 7.85
C GLY A 71 0.80 2.33 7.45
N LYS A 72 0.47 2.09 6.18
CA LYS A 72 0.16 0.74 5.70
C LYS A 72 1.44 -0.09 5.67
N HIS A 73 1.37 -1.29 6.24
CA HIS A 73 2.44 -2.26 6.16
C HIS A 73 2.34 -3.09 4.89
N TRP A 74 3.46 -3.24 4.20
CA TRP A 74 3.59 -3.96 2.94
C TRP A 74 4.51 -5.16 3.14
N GLN A 75 3.99 -6.36 2.85
CA GLN A 75 4.83 -7.55 2.72
C GLN A 75 5.63 -7.50 1.42
N PRO A 76 6.71 -8.29 1.30
CA PRO A 76 7.52 -8.32 0.07
C PRO A 76 6.70 -8.59 -1.19
N ASP A 77 5.77 -9.54 -1.15
CA ASP A 77 4.95 -9.92 -2.30
C ASP A 77 4.02 -8.78 -2.72
N ASP A 78 3.39 -8.10 -1.74
CA ASP A 78 2.56 -6.92 -1.95
C ASP A 78 3.36 -5.79 -2.60
N PHE A 79 4.60 -5.59 -2.15
CA PHE A 79 5.50 -4.57 -2.69
C PHE A 79 5.85 -4.84 -4.16
N VAL A 80 6.27 -6.06 -4.49
CA VAL A 80 6.61 -6.39 -5.89
C VAL A 80 5.38 -6.33 -6.78
N LEU A 81 4.24 -6.87 -6.33
CA LEU A 81 3.02 -6.86 -7.12
C LEU A 81 2.52 -5.43 -7.36
N SER A 82 2.49 -4.59 -6.33
CA SER A 82 2.08 -3.18 -6.49
C SER A 82 3.06 -2.37 -7.33
N ALA A 83 4.36 -2.67 -7.28
CA ALA A 83 5.34 -2.06 -8.17
C ALA A 83 5.14 -2.48 -9.64
N LEU A 84 4.86 -3.77 -9.90
CA LEU A 84 4.58 -4.29 -11.25
C LEU A 84 3.28 -3.72 -11.84
N LEU A 85 2.27 -3.53 -11.01
CA LEU A 85 0.96 -3.00 -11.41
C LEU A 85 0.88 -1.47 -11.33
N GLU A 86 1.94 -0.81 -10.87
CA GLU A 86 1.98 0.64 -10.58
C GLU A 86 0.82 1.12 -9.68
N SER A 87 0.35 0.27 -8.76
CA SER A 87 -0.80 0.57 -7.88
C SER A 87 -0.43 1.38 -6.64
N HIS A 88 0.86 1.62 -6.41
CA HIS A 88 1.36 2.49 -5.35
C HIS A 88 2.51 3.35 -5.88
N ASP A 89 2.58 4.61 -5.43
CA ASP A 89 3.59 5.57 -5.85
C ASP A 89 4.92 5.38 -5.11
N TRP A 90 5.57 4.25 -5.40
CA TRP A 90 6.85 3.88 -4.80
C TRP A 90 7.98 4.86 -5.13
N LYS A 91 7.87 5.64 -6.20
CA LYS A 91 8.92 6.59 -6.62
C LYS A 91 9.06 7.75 -5.64
N ASN A 92 7.96 8.13 -4.98
CA ASN A 92 7.92 9.23 -4.02
C ASN A 92 8.10 8.80 -2.56
N GLU A 93 8.10 7.50 -2.28
CA GLU A 93 8.34 6.93 -0.96
C GLU A 93 9.82 7.03 -0.55
N PRO A 94 10.16 7.50 0.68
CA PRO A 94 11.54 7.70 1.12
C PRO A 94 12.14 6.38 1.61
N MET A 95 12.35 5.44 0.69
CA MET A 95 12.70 4.07 1.03
C MET A 95 14.20 3.76 0.90
N VAL A 96 14.95 4.54 0.10
CA VAL A 96 16.37 4.28 -0.18
C VAL A 96 17.24 4.82 0.94
N LEU A 97 18.00 3.96 1.62
CA LEU A 97 18.92 4.35 2.68
C LEU A 97 20.27 4.80 2.11
N ILE A 98 20.66 6.05 2.39
CA ILE A 98 22.04 6.52 2.18
C ILE A 98 22.69 6.66 3.55
N SER A 99 23.63 5.76 3.86
CA SER A 99 24.30 5.73 5.16
C SER A 99 25.51 6.68 5.24
N ILE A 100 26.10 7.04 4.09
CA ILE A 100 27.30 7.86 4.01
C ILE A 100 26.89 9.34 3.98
N GLY A 101 27.10 10.04 5.09
CA GLY A 101 26.75 11.46 5.21
C GLY A 101 27.37 12.32 4.10
N ARG A 102 28.66 12.12 3.79
CA ARG A 102 29.37 12.84 2.71
C ARG A 102 28.66 12.77 1.35
N LEU A 103 28.06 11.61 1.03
CA LEU A 103 27.31 11.44 -0.22
C LEU A 103 26.03 12.28 -0.20
N VAL A 104 25.31 12.31 0.93
CA VAL A 104 24.13 13.16 1.11
C VAL A 104 24.49 14.64 0.89
N GLU A 105 25.63 15.08 1.41
CA GLU A 105 26.10 16.47 1.22
C GLU A 105 26.44 16.77 -0.24
N GLN A 106 27.13 15.85 -0.91
CA GLN A 106 27.50 16.00 -2.33
C GLN A 106 26.27 16.04 -3.25
N LEU A 107 25.19 15.35 -2.88
CA LEU A 107 23.91 15.38 -3.58
C LEU A 107 23.04 16.59 -3.21
N GLY A 108 23.51 17.48 -2.30
CA GLY A 108 22.73 18.65 -1.87
C GLY A 108 21.46 18.31 -1.08
N LEU A 109 21.39 17.10 -0.51
CA LEU A 109 20.22 16.60 0.21
C LEU A 109 20.26 16.98 1.70
N ASP A 110 19.10 16.92 2.36
CA ASP A 110 18.98 17.18 3.79
C ASP A 110 19.72 16.12 4.63
N LYS A 111 20.75 16.55 5.36
CA LYS A 111 21.59 15.68 6.22
C LYS A 111 20.86 15.16 7.45
N ALA A 112 19.75 15.79 7.86
CA ALA A 112 18.92 15.27 8.95
C ALA A 112 18.20 13.98 8.55
N GLN A 113 18.03 13.75 7.24
CA GLN A 113 17.39 12.58 6.68
C GLN A 113 18.43 11.52 6.31
N ARG A 114 18.07 10.25 6.50
CA ARG A 114 18.89 9.10 6.09
C ARG A 114 18.25 8.32 4.94
N ARG A 115 16.99 8.61 4.63
CA ARG A 115 16.23 7.90 3.62
C ARG A 115 15.62 8.88 2.64
N PHE A 116 15.72 8.53 1.36
CA PHE A 116 15.35 9.38 0.25
C PHE A 116 14.49 8.61 -0.75
N SER A 117 13.67 9.33 -1.50
CA SER A 117 12.86 8.75 -2.57
C SER A 117 13.65 8.67 -3.88
N PHE A 118 13.20 7.82 -4.80
CA PHE A 118 13.83 7.73 -6.12
C PHE A 118 13.73 9.05 -6.88
N VAL A 119 12.62 9.78 -6.74
CA VAL A 119 12.45 11.11 -7.36
C VAL A 119 13.50 12.10 -6.84
N GLN A 120 13.75 12.12 -5.52
CA GLN A 120 14.79 12.98 -4.95
C GLN A 120 16.17 12.64 -5.51
N LEU A 121 16.50 11.35 -5.63
CA LEU A 121 17.81 10.89 -6.09
C LEU A 121 18.03 11.07 -7.60
N ASN A 122 16.97 10.99 -8.41
CA ASN A 122 17.08 11.15 -9.87
C ASN A 122 17.15 12.61 -10.32
N GLY A 123 16.75 13.55 -9.47
CA GLY A 123 16.87 14.99 -9.72
C GLY A 123 18.12 15.65 -9.13
N SER A 124 19.00 14.86 -8.49
CA SER A 124 20.25 15.32 -7.84
C SER A 124 21.46 15.21 -8.75
#